data_AF-A0A318S2H3-F1
#
_entry.id   AF-A0A318S2H3-F1
#
_cell.length_a   1.000
_cell.length_b   1.000
_cell.length_c   1.000
_cell.angle_alpha   90.00
_cell.angle_beta   90.00
_cell.angle_gamma   90.00
#
_symmetry.space_group_name_H-M   'P 1'
#
loop_
_entity.id
_entity.type
_entity.pdbx_description
1 polymer ?
#
loop_
_entity_poly.entity_id
_entity_poly.type
_entity_poly.pdbx_seq_one_letter_code
_entity_poly.pdbx_strand_id
1 'polypeptide(L)'
;MNHARIDFIHSRLAEARRQSRDVFGSGAHHFHLGPPLGEADVAAFEAQHGVRLPDAYRDFLVHVGNGGAGQDYGLYSLHEAAQEGRVDRPSPLHPNMPDGVDWRVALHLPEDSDAIYDGFVTLLTQGCTFDVLLIVSGAHQGRIVYVDWNLTSPPFFSPFPDFLTWYETWLRELLAGYDMNGFGWGLPLLEPDLVNVVRTAAQDVEVRRAALSTLLRAPTLDVALLSVLRGALDVEVDAHVATSLLTLLAKHGVHDVAATAWTWLPRVQEHDLVRLVEVLRVLDAPNWTRAALDVLKRDEHADASQRVLFTLQRHDAVTPDVVKVAWTSRHAEVITTGLYVNHEQAHPLPVPEEFLQHESERVRRRAVEYATDADLTPIVPRVLVLLSEERVAYVRQGWVLRLGKLKEPVVRGALVRRLGEEPNADVRSALLRVMEQGRYREAVYALIALTHDEDGVLRLEAARALGKLGHPAAIPALQALLTQHERPMRAFDGETLGASGYGITIANVAHDALHAIEHASRERRGEAGSS
;
A
#
# COMPACT_ATOMS: atom_id res chain seq x y z
N MET A 1 -21.94 38.17 -9.06
CA MET A 1 -21.38 37.55 -7.84
C MET A 1 -20.11 36.76 -8.13
N ASN A 2 -19.98 36.09 -9.28
CA ASN A 2 -18.82 35.22 -9.54
C ASN A 2 -17.52 35.94 -9.96
N HIS A 3 -17.54 37.19 -10.44
CA HIS A 3 -16.30 37.87 -10.88
C HIS A 3 -15.21 37.95 -9.79
N ALA A 4 -15.57 38.30 -8.54
CA ALA A 4 -14.62 38.36 -7.43
C ALA A 4 -14.03 36.97 -7.07
N ARG A 5 -14.82 35.90 -7.27
CA ARG A 5 -14.41 34.50 -7.08
C ARG A 5 -13.40 34.07 -8.14
N ILE A 6 -13.69 34.41 -9.40
CA ILE A 6 -12.80 34.19 -10.53
C ILE A 6 -11.46 34.94 -10.36
N ASP A 7 -11.52 36.21 -9.96
CA ASP A 7 -10.32 37.01 -9.68
C ASP A 7 -9.49 36.41 -8.54
N PHE A 8 -10.16 35.93 -7.49
CA PHE A 8 -9.51 35.21 -6.40
C PHE A 8 -8.77 33.97 -6.92
N ILE A 9 -9.42 33.14 -7.73
CA ILE A 9 -8.82 31.92 -8.29
C ILE A 9 -7.58 32.24 -9.12
N HIS A 10 -7.67 33.19 -10.06
CA HIS A 10 -6.53 33.60 -10.90
C HIS A 10 -5.36 34.10 -10.06
N SER A 11 -5.63 34.95 -9.07
CA SER A 11 -4.63 35.49 -8.15
C SER A 11 -3.92 34.37 -7.37
N ARG A 12 -4.68 33.41 -6.84
CA ARG A 12 -4.16 32.30 -6.04
C ARG A 12 -3.39 31.26 -6.87
N LEU A 13 -3.82 30.96 -8.09
CA LEU A 13 -3.04 30.12 -9.00
C LEU A 13 -1.72 30.79 -9.38
N ALA A 14 -1.72 32.10 -9.65
CA ALA A 14 -0.49 32.84 -9.90
C ALA A 14 0.45 32.81 -8.69
N GLU A 15 -0.10 32.88 -7.47
CA GLU A 15 0.66 32.72 -6.24
C GLU A 15 1.26 31.31 -6.09
N ALA A 16 0.46 30.26 -6.31
CA ALA A 16 0.91 28.87 -6.23
C ALA A 16 2.06 28.58 -7.20
N ARG A 17 1.97 29.11 -8.44
CA ARG A 17 3.06 29.03 -9.44
C ARG A 17 4.34 29.71 -8.96
N ARG A 18 4.24 30.88 -8.32
CA ARG A 18 5.43 31.60 -7.80
C ARG A 18 6.07 30.89 -6.61
N GLN A 19 5.26 30.24 -5.77
CA GLN A 19 5.76 29.51 -4.60
C GLN A 19 6.37 28.15 -4.97
N SER A 20 6.13 27.63 -6.19
CA SER A 20 6.62 26.34 -6.67
C SER A 20 6.40 25.21 -5.66
N ARG A 21 5.22 25.15 -5.04
CA ARG A 21 4.91 24.15 -4.00
C ARG A 21 4.97 22.74 -4.59
N ASP A 22 5.77 21.90 -3.94
CA ASP A 22 5.83 20.46 -4.22
C ASP A 22 4.71 19.78 -3.42
N VAL A 23 3.60 19.50 -4.10
CA VAL A 23 2.47 18.75 -3.56
C VAL A 23 2.15 17.64 -4.54
N PHE A 24 1.51 16.57 -4.06
CA PHE A 24 1.15 15.45 -4.92
C PHE A 24 0.41 15.92 -6.18
N GLY A 25 0.93 15.50 -7.34
CA GLY A 25 0.42 15.84 -8.68
C GLY A 25 0.79 17.22 -9.25
N SER A 26 1.36 18.15 -8.45
CA SER A 26 1.78 19.46 -8.97
C SER A 26 2.91 19.38 -10.00
N GLY A 27 3.68 18.30 -10.00
CA GLY A 27 4.68 18.01 -11.03
C GLY A 27 4.11 17.75 -12.42
N ALA A 28 2.82 17.40 -12.56
CA ALA A 28 2.18 17.15 -13.86
C ALA A 28 1.58 18.43 -14.45
N HIS A 29 0.79 19.16 -13.67
CA HIS A 29 0.07 20.34 -14.14
C HIS A 29 0.80 21.66 -13.87
N HIS A 30 1.80 21.70 -12.98
CA HIS A 30 2.58 22.89 -12.62
C HIS A 30 1.74 24.13 -12.26
N PHE A 31 0.57 23.91 -11.66
CA PHE A 31 -0.48 24.90 -11.42
C PHE A 31 -0.96 25.67 -12.67
N HIS A 32 -0.72 25.16 -13.89
CA HIS A 32 -1.26 25.68 -15.13
C HIS A 32 -2.63 25.05 -15.44
N LEU A 33 -3.57 25.89 -15.87
CA LEU A 33 -4.86 25.44 -16.39
C LEU A 33 -4.80 25.39 -17.91
N GLY A 34 -5.63 24.53 -18.51
CA GLY A 34 -5.98 24.64 -19.91
C GLY A 34 -6.72 25.95 -20.19
N PRO A 35 -6.71 26.43 -21.45
CA PRO A 35 -7.36 27.69 -21.79
C PRO A 35 -8.87 27.65 -21.49
N PRO A 36 -9.49 28.76 -21.04
CA PRO A 36 -10.95 28.82 -20.87
C PRO A 36 -11.68 28.55 -22.19
N LEU A 37 -12.87 27.98 -22.09
CA LEU A 37 -13.77 27.74 -23.22
C LEU A 37 -14.57 29.00 -23.56
N GLY A 38 -14.96 29.15 -24.82
CA GLY A 38 -15.95 30.16 -25.20
C GLY A 38 -17.35 29.78 -24.72
N GLU A 39 -18.20 30.78 -24.47
CA GLU A 39 -19.63 30.56 -24.16
C GLU A 39 -20.33 29.69 -25.20
N ALA A 40 -19.97 29.86 -26.48
CA ALA A 40 -20.50 29.08 -27.58
C ALA A 40 -20.08 27.60 -27.51
N ASP A 41 -18.86 27.31 -27.06
CA ASP A 41 -18.33 25.95 -26.94
C ASP A 41 -19.03 25.20 -25.80
N VAL A 42 -19.21 25.86 -24.66
CA VAL A 42 -19.93 25.27 -23.52
C VAL A 42 -21.42 25.07 -23.87
N ALA A 43 -22.05 26.04 -24.54
CA ALA A 43 -23.43 25.89 -25.01
C ALA A 43 -23.57 24.77 -26.05
N ALA A 44 -22.59 24.59 -26.93
CA ALA A 44 -22.57 23.50 -27.90
C ALA A 44 -22.45 22.14 -27.20
N PHE A 45 -21.59 22.02 -26.19
CA PHE A 45 -21.49 20.82 -25.36
C PHE A 45 -22.84 20.51 -24.67
N GLU A 46 -23.43 21.48 -23.98
CA GLU A 46 -24.72 21.32 -23.31
C GLU A 46 -25.84 20.89 -24.28
N ALA A 47 -25.89 21.50 -25.47
CA ALA A 47 -26.86 21.15 -26.50
C ALA A 47 -26.62 19.74 -27.08
N GLN A 48 -25.36 19.37 -27.34
CA GLN A 48 -24.99 18.06 -27.85
C GLN A 48 -25.32 16.95 -26.85
N HIS A 49 -25.09 17.21 -25.57
CA HIS A 49 -25.24 16.24 -24.50
C HIS A 49 -26.60 16.30 -23.80
N GLY A 50 -27.48 17.25 -24.15
CA GLY A 50 -28.82 17.36 -23.57
C GLY A 50 -28.84 17.73 -22.08
N VAL A 51 -27.83 18.44 -21.59
CA VAL A 51 -27.64 18.76 -20.17
C VAL A 51 -27.42 20.26 -19.98
N ARG A 52 -27.72 20.80 -18.80
CA ARG A 52 -27.26 22.12 -18.36
C ARG A 52 -26.25 21.93 -17.24
N LEU A 53 -25.03 22.38 -17.46
CA LEU A 53 -23.98 22.27 -16.44
C LEU A 53 -24.30 23.16 -15.24
N PRO A 54 -23.91 22.77 -14.01
CA PRO A 54 -24.06 23.62 -12.83
C PRO A 54 -23.37 24.98 -13.04
N ASP A 55 -24.04 26.07 -12.68
CA ASP A 55 -23.60 27.45 -12.97
C ASP A 55 -22.16 27.72 -12.47
N ALA A 56 -21.79 27.20 -11.30
CA ALA A 56 -20.44 27.36 -10.76
C ALA A 56 -19.34 26.69 -11.62
N TYR A 57 -19.63 25.51 -12.18
CA TYR A 57 -18.69 24.81 -13.06
C TYR A 57 -18.65 25.44 -14.46
N ARG A 58 -19.81 25.89 -14.97
CA ARG A 58 -19.87 26.69 -16.21
C ARG A 58 -18.99 27.93 -16.11
N ASP A 59 -19.11 28.69 -15.03
CA ASP A 59 -18.33 29.91 -14.82
C ASP A 59 -16.82 29.62 -14.74
N PHE A 60 -16.44 28.48 -14.14
CA PHE A 60 -15.05 28.03 -14.14
C PHE A 60 -14.53 27.78 -15.56
N LEU A 61 -15.28 27.04 -16.37
CA LEU A 61 -14.91 26.68 -17.74
C LEU A 61 -14.74 27.93 -18.63
N VAL A 62 -15.65 28.90 -18.51
CA VAL A 62 -15.66 30.09 -19.36
C VAL A 62 -14.63 31.13 -18.91
N HIS A 63 -14.41 31.27 -17.60
CA HIS A 63 -13.63 32.39 -17.07
C HIS A 63 -12.30 32.02 -16.42
N VAL A 64 -12.07 30.74 -16.09
CA VAL A 64 -10.85 30.30 -15.40
C VAL A 64 -10.01 29.38 -16.27
N GLY A 65 -10.57 28.27 -16.75
CA GLY A 65 -9.84 27.29 -17.53
C GLY A 65 -10.59 25.99 -17.78
N ASN A 66 -10.03 25.16 -18.65
CA ASN A 66 -10.58 23.87 -19.04
C ASN A 66 -9.58 22.75 -18.76
N GLY A 67 -9.69 22.12 -17.58
CA GLY A 67 -8.73 21.13 -17.09
C GLY A 67 -7.38 21.72 -16.64
N GLY A 68 -6.46 20.86 -16.22
CA GLY A 68 -5.12 21.21 -15.75
C GLY A 68 -5.03 21.26 -14.22
N ALA A 69 -4.60 22.39 -13.66
CA ALA A 69 -4.41 22.54 -12.23
C ALA A 69 -5.63 22.14 -11.40
N GLY A 70 -5.42 21.24 -10.43
CA GLY A 70 -6.45 20.73 -9.54
C GLY A 70 -5.86 19.85 -8.45
N GLN A 71 -6.72 19.30 -7.61
CA GLN A 71 -6.33 18.30 -6.61
C GLN A 71 -5.69 17.08 -7.30
N ASP A 72 -4.78 16.39 -6.60
CA ASP A 72 -4.18 15.13 -7.04
C ASP A 72 -3.66 15.22 -8.48
N TYR A 73 -4.13 14.38 -9.40
CA TYR A 73 -3.63 14.34 -10.78
C TYR A 73 -4.07 15.54 -11.66
N GLY A 74 -4.84 16.48 -11.11
CA GLY A 74 -5.34 17.65 -11.81
C GLY A 74 -6.71 17.44 -12.45
N LEU A 75 -7.35 18.54 -12.84
CA LEU A 75 -8.67 18.53 -13.47
C LEU A 75 -8.60 18.00 -14.90
N TYR A 76 -9.54 17.15 -15.26
CA TYR A 76 -9.85 16.81 -16.64
C TYR A 76 -10.46 18.01 -17.38
N SER A 77 -10.17 18.10 -18.67
CA SER A 77 -10.93 18.98 -19.55
C SER A 77 -12.38 18.53 -19.63
N LEU A 78 -13.32 19.42 -19.99
CA LEU A 78 -14.74 19.09 -20.14
C LEU A 78 -14.97 17.87 -21.06
N HIS A 79 -14.14 17.72 -22.09
CA HIS A 79 -14.25 16.60 -23.02
C HIS A 79 -13.82 15.27 -22.38
N GLU A 80 -12.72 15.27 -21.61
CA GLU A 80 -12.26 14.08 -20.87
C GLU A 80 -13.21 13.75 -19.71
N ALA A 81 -13.74 14.78 -19.04
CA ALA A 81 -14.63 14.64 -17.89
C ALA A 81 -15.99 14.01 -18.25
N ALA A 82 -16.42 14.09 -19.51
CA ALA A 82 -17.72 13.62 -19.97
C ALA A 82 -17.64 12.33 -20.81
N GLN A 83 -16.59 11.52 -20.62
CA GLN A 83 -16.41 10.26 -21.37
C GLN A 83 -17.20 9.09 -20.80
N GLU A 84 -17.68 9.20 -19.56
CA GLU A 84 -18.37 8.13 -18.84
C GLU A 84 -19.89 8.32 -18.87
N GLY A 85 -20.60 7.22 -19.11
CA GLY A 85 -22.06 7.15 -19.05
C GLY A 85 -22.80 8.23 -19.86
N ARG A 86 -24.05 8.47 -19.48
CA ARG A 86 -24.94 9.45 -20.12
C ARG A 86 -25.19 10.62 -19.17
N VAL A 87 -24.60 11.77 -19.47
CA VAL A 87 -24.72 12.98 -18.64
C VAL A 87 -26.14 13.60 -18.61
N ASP A 88 -27.00 13.30 -19.60
CA ASP A 88 -28.40 13.73 -19.64
C ASP A 88 -29.34 12.92 -18.75
N ARG A 89 -28.89 11.75 -18.29
CA ARG A 89 -29.68 10.90 -17.40
C ARG A 89 -29.44 11.28 -15.95
N PRO A 90 -30.45 11.16 -15.06
CA PRO A 90 -30.26 11.46 -13.66
C PRO A 90 -29.26 10.47 -13.05
N SER A 91 -28.30 10.98 -12.26
CA SER A 91 -27.37 10.11 -11.55
C SER A 91 -28.11 9.24 -10.53
N PRO A 92 -27.83 7.93 -10.47
CA PRO A 92 -28.43 7.05 -9.48
C PRO A 92 -27.77 7.16 -8.10
N LEU A 93 -26.60 7.79 -8.00
CA LEU A 93 -25.85 7.91 -6.76
C LEU A 93 -26.57 8.82 -5.75
N HIS A 94 -26.60 8.41 -4.49
CA HIS A 94 -27.19 9.19 -3.40
C HIS A 94 -26.45 8.96 -2.07
N PRO A 95 -26.55 9.88 -1.08
CA PRO A 95 -25.80 9.76 0.19
C PRO A 95 -26.07 8.49 1.00
N ASN A 96 -27.24 7.87 0.81
CA ASN A 96 -27.69 6.71 1.60
C ASN A 96 -27.38 5.36 0.94
N MET A 97 -26.37 5.28 0.08
CA MET A 97 -25.97 4.00 -0.52
C MET A 97 -25.42 3.05 0.56
N PRO A 98 -25.71 1.74 0.48
CA PRO A 98 -25.27 0.78 1.49
C PRO A 98 -23.76 0.53 1.44
N ASP A 99 -23.18 0.24 2.60
CA ASP A 99 -21.80 -0.21 2.74
C ASP A 99 -21.71 -1.75 2.68
N GLY A 100 -20.65 -2.27 2.05
CA GLY A 100 -20.40 -3.70 1.85
C GLY A 100 -21.31 -4.39 0.83
N VAL A 101 -22.09 -3.63 0.06
CA VAL A 101 -23.02 -4.17 -0.95
C VAL A 101 -22.70 -3.55 -2.30
N ASP A 102 -22.56 -4.38 -3.34
CA ASP A 102 -22.38 -3.92 -4.71
C ASP A 102 -23.53 -2.96 -5.09
N TRP A 103 -23.16 -1.75 -5.50
CA TRP A 103 -24.11 -0.70 -5.86
C TRP A 103 -25.10 -1.10 -6.95
N ARG A 104 -24.73 -1.95 -7.90
CA ARG A 104 -25.65 -2.44 -8.93
C ARG A 104 -26.79 -3.22 -8.31
N VAL A 105 -26.50 -4.04 -7.30
CA VAL A 105 -27.52 -4.77 -6.54
C VAL A 105 -28.40 -3.79 -5.77
N ALA A 106 -27.79 -2.82 -5.07
CA ALA A 106 -28.51 -1.82 -4.28
C ALA A 106 -29.46 -0.96 -5.14
N LEU A 107 -29.05 -0.64 -6.37
CA LEU A 107 -29.81 0.17 -7.33
C LEU A 107 -30.74 -0.65 -8.22
N HIS A 108 -30.80 -1.97 -8.03
CA HIS A 108 -31.58 -2.89 -8.87
C HIS A 108 -31.22 -2.80 -10.37
N LEU A 109 -29.93 -2.65 -10.66
CA LEU A 109 -29.38 -2.59 -12.02
C LEU A 109 -28.90 -3.97 -12.47
N PRO A 110 -28.98 -4.28 -13.78
CA PRO A 110 -28.31 -5.45 -14.36
C PRO A 110 -26.81 -5.43 -14.08
N GLU A 111 -26.19 -6.61 -14.00
CA GLU A 111 -24.75 -6.77 -13.72
C GLU A 111 -23.87 -6.03 -14.74
N ASP A 112 -24.24 -6.08 -16.03
CA ASP A 112 -23.54 -5.39 -17.13
C ASP A 112 -24.06 -3.96 -17.39
N SER A 113 -24.78 -3.36 -16.44
CA SER A 113 -25.37 -2.04 -16.64
C SER A 113 -24.36 -0.91 -16.46
N ASP A 114 -24.23 -0.06 -17.48
CA ASP A 114 -23.46 1.19 -17.44
C ASP A 114 -24.22 2.35 -16.77
N ALA A 115 -25.49 2.16 -16.40
CA ALA A 115 -26.31 3.23 -15.81
C ALA A 115 -25.74 3.78 -14.48
N ILE A 116 -24.84 3.06 -13.82
CA ILE A 116 -24.12 3.57 -12.63
C ILE A 116 -23.24 4.78 -12.95
N TYR A 117 -22.84 4.95 -14.23
CA TYR A 117 -22.00 6.03 -14.71
C TYR A 117 -22.81 7.24 -15.22
N ASP A 118 -24.14 7.21 -15.11
CA ASP A 118 -25.00 8.26 -15.63
C ASP A 118 -25.01 9.51 -14.73
N GLY A 119 -25.21 10.68 -15.36
CA GLY A 119 -25.60 11.93 -14.69
C GLY A 119 -24.50 12.71 -13.98
N PHE A 120 -23.24 12.41 -14.22
CA PHE A 120 -22.10 13.17 -13.69
C PHE A 120 -21.03 13.42 -14.76
N VAL A 121 -20.09 14.31 -14.44
CA VAL A 121 -18.80 14.41 -15.12
C VAL A 121 -17.68 14.09 -14.13
N THR A 122 -16.67 13.36 -14.58
CA THR A 122 -15.51 12.99 -13.77
C THR A 122 -14.53 14.15 -13.77
N LEU A 123 -14.37 14.83 -12.63
CA LEU A 123 -13.53 16.04 -12.53
C LEU A 123 -12.05 15.69 -12.56
N LEU A 124 -11.66 14.64 -11.83
CA LEU A 124 -10.28 14.16 -11.69
C LEU A 124 -10.24 12.77 -11.08
N THR A 125 -9.07 12.14 -11.14
CA THR A 125 -8.76 10.89 -10.43
C THR A 125 -7.80 11.13 -9.27
N GLN A 126 -7.94 10.33 -8.20
CA GLN A 126 -6.97 10.24 -7.09
C GLN A 126 -6.04 9.03 -7.27
N GLY A 127 -6.20 8.26 -8.35
CA GLY A 127 -5.47 7.01 -8.61
C GLY A 127 -6.21 5.76 -8.11
N CYS A 128 -5.67 4.59 -8.44
CA CYS A 128 -6.30 3.29 -8.16
C CYS A 128 -7.72 3.20 -8.75
N THR A 129 -8.73 3.25 -7.88
CA THR A 129 -10.16 3.16 -8.20
C THR A 129 -10.92 4.42 -7.75
N PHE A 130 -10.23 5.48 -7.34
CA PHE A 130 -10.85 6.65 -6.71
C PHE A 130 -10.97 7.83 -7.68
N ASP A 131 -12.19 8.32 -7.87
CA ASP A 131 -12.49 9.50 -8.69
C ASP A 131 -13.34 10.52 -7.94
N VAL A 132 -13.23 11.78 -8.39
CA VAL A 132 -14.04 12.90 -7.91
C VAL A 132 -14.99 13.33 -9.01
N LEU A 133 -16.28 13.26 -8.73
CA LEU A 133 -17.35 13.49 -9.68
C LEU A 133 -18.06 14.81 -9.39
N LEU A 134 -18.59 15.46 -10.42
CA LEU A 134 -19.59 16.52 -10.30
C LEU A 134 -20.92 15.98 -10.86
N ILE A 135 -21.94 15.91 -10.01
CA ILE A 135 -23.28 15.52 -10.48
C ILE A 135 -23.84 16.66 -11.35
N VAL A 136 -24.15 16.37 -12.61
CA VAL A 136 -24.69 17.35 -13.58
C VAL A 136 -26.17 17.12 -13.88
N SER A 137 -26.73 15.96 -13.52
CA SER A 137 -28.15 15.63 -13.72
C SER A 137 -28.71 14.82 -12.56
N GLY A 138 -29.96 15.10 -12.16
CA GLY A 138 -30.68 14.40 -11.09
C GLY A 138 -30.80 15.20 -9.79
N ALA A 139 -31.22 14.52 -8.71
CA ALA A 139 -31.61 15.16 -7.45
C ALA A 139 -30.46 15.88 -6.71
N HIS A 140 -29.22 15.51 -7.02
CA HIS A 140 -28.02 16.03 -6.37
C HIS A 140 -27.16 16.89 -7.31
N GLN A 141 -27.75 17.47 -8.37
CA GLN A 141 -27.06 18.34 -9.31
C GLN A 141 -26.23 19.45 -8.61
N GLY A 142 -24.99 19.64 -9.06
CA GLY A 142 -24.03 20.60 -8.52
C GLY A 142 -23.19 20.08 -7.35
N ARG A 143 -23.50 18.89 -6.82
CA ARG A 143 -22.74 18.29 -5.71
C ARG A 143 -21.48 17.58 -6.22
N ILE A 144 -20.44 17.65 -5.39
CA ILE A 144 -19.17 16.95 -5.59
C ILE A 144 -19.20 15.64 -4.81
N VAL A 145 -18.80 14.55 -5.46
CA VAL A 145 -18.90 13.20 -4.90
C VAL A 145 -17.58 12.49 -5.08
N TYR A 146 -17.03 11.93 -4.01
CA TYR A 146 -15.86 11.06 -4.04
C TYR A 146 -16.33 9.61 -4.12
N VAL A 147 -15.81 8.86 -5.08
CA VAL A 147 -16.25 7.49 -5.38
C VAL A 147 -15.06 6.55 -5.36
N ASP A 148 -15.24 5.37 -4.75
CA ASP A 148 -14.39 4.20 -4.98
C ASP A 148 -15.12 3.23 -5.93
N TRP A 149 -14.56 3.04 -7.12
CA TRP A 149 -15.10 2.12 -8.14
C TRP A 149 -14.95 0.63 -7.82
N ASN A 150 -14.53 0.28 -6.61
CA ASN A 150 -14.77 -1.06 -6.06
C ASN A 150 -16.26 -1.33 -5.78
N LEU A 151 -17.13 -0.31 -5.82
CA LEU A 151 -18.60 -0.38 -5.76
C LEU A 151 -19.19 -0.94 -4.45
N THR A 152 -18.36 -1.17 -3.43
CA THR A 152 -18.78 -1.74 -2.15
C THR A 152 -18.81 -0.70 -1.03
N SER A 153 -17.96 0.32 -1.10
CA SER A 153 -17.97 1.43 -0.14
C SER A 153 -18.95 2.51 -0.60
N PRO A 154 -19.67 3.21 0.28
CA PRO A 154 -20.63 4.24 -0.13
C PRO A 154 -19.94 5.47 -0.75
N PRO A 155 -20.58 6.16 -1.72
CA PRO A 155 -20.04 7.38 -2.31
C PRO A 155 -20.12 8.51 -1.29
N PHE A 156 -19.07 9.29 -1.19
CA PHE A 156 -19.02 10.39 -0.24
C PHE A 156 -19.44 11.71 -0.87
N PHE A 157 -20.61 12.20 -0.45
CA PHE A 157 -21.15 13.48 -0.86
C PHE A 157 -20.48 14.61 -0.07
N SER A 158 -19.53 15.26 -0.72
CA SER A 158 -18.74 16.33 -0.14
C SER A 158 -19.66 17.47 0.38
N PRO A 159 -19.37 18.07 1.55
CA PRO A 159 -20.20 19.11 2.17
C PRO A 159 -20.09 20.47 1.46
N PHE A 160 -19.28 20.56 0.40
CA PHE A 160 -19.11 21.76 -0.38
C PHE A 160 -20.37 22.05 -1.19
N PRO A 161 -20.88 23.29 -1.16
CA PRO A 161 -22.15 23.63 -1.78
C PRO A 161 -22.10 23.66 -3.31
N ASP A 162 -20.93 23.94 -3.88
CA ASP A 162 -20.71 24.04 -5.33
C ASP A 162 -19.22 23.82 -5.70
N PHE A 163 -18.99 23.64 -7.01
CA PHE A 163 -17.66 23.43 -7.59
C PHE A 163 -16.66 24.54 -7.25
N LEU A 164 -17.07 25.81 -7.35
CA LEU A 164 -16.17 26.94 -7.10
C LEU A 164 -15.74 26.99 -5.64
N THR A 165 -16.63 26.66 -4.71
CA THR A 165 -16.35 26.69 -3.27
C THR A 165 -15.33 25.62 -2.92
N TRP A 166 -15.45 24.45 -3.54
CA TRP A 166 -14.45 23.39 -3.45
C TRP A 166 -13.10 23.81 -4.04
N TYR A 167 -13.08 24.34 -5.25
CA TYR A 167 -11.83 24.74 -5.91
C TYR A 167 -11.11 25.91 -5.20
N GLU A 168 -11.87 26.90 -4.71
CA GLU A 168 -11.32 28.02 -3.93
C GLU A 168 -10.76 27.57 -2.59
N THR A 169 -11.43 26.62 -1.93
CA THR A 169 -10.97 26.08 -0.65
C THR A 169 -9.71 25.25 -0.86
N TRP A 170 -9.63 24.45 -1.93
CA TRP A 170 -8.42 23.74 -2.32
C TRP A 170 -7.23 24.72 -2.44
N LEU A 171 -7.38 25.80 -3.20
CA LEU A 171 -6.33 26.82 -3.36
C LEU A 171 -5.98 27.50 -2.04
N ARG A 172 -6.98 27.85 -1.23
CA ARG A 172 -6.77 28.53 0.06
C ARG A 172 -5.97 27.64 1.02
N GLU A 173 -6.37 26.40 1.18
CA GLU A 173 -5.73 25.44 2.08
C GLU A 173 -4.33 25.04 1.58
N LEU A 174 -4.18 24.80 0.28
CA LEU A 174 -2.89 24.51 -0.36
C LEU A 174 -1.88 25.64 -0.14
N LEU A 175 -2.29 26.89 -0.34
CA LEU A 175 -1.43 28.06 -0.11
C LEU A 175 -1.17 28.33 1.37
N ALA A 176 -2.10 27.96 2.25
CA ALA A 176 -1.90 27.99 3.69
C ALA A 176 -0.98 26.85 4.19
N GLY A 177 -0.64 25.87 3.34
CA GLY A 177 0.24 24.76 3.70
C GLY A 177 -0.45 23.65 4.47
N TYR A 178 -1.75 23.49 4.28
CA TYR A 178 -2.49 22.35 4.82
C TYR A 178 -1.97 21.06 4.20
N ASP A 179 -2.04 19.98 4.98
CA ASP A 179 -1.95 18.64 4.41
C ASP A 179 -3.15 18.43 3.48
N MET A 180 -2.87 18.14 2.21
CA MET A 180 -3.92 17.97 1.20
C MET A 180 -4.48 16.55 1.19
N ASN A 181 -3.87 15.62 1.93
CA ASN A 181 -4.42 14.28 2.12
C ASN A 181 -5.78 14.38 2.83
N GLY A 182 -6.81 13.79 2.22
CA GLY A 182 -8.18 13.86 2.74
C GLY A 182 -8.89 15.19 2.51
N PHE A 183 -8.38 16.05 1.61
CA PHE A 183 -9.16 17.19 1.11
C PHE A 183 -10.51 16.72 0.54
N GLY A 184 -11.55 17.55 0.69
CA GLY A 184 -12.92 17.23 0.27
C GLY A 184 -13.80 16.58 1.35
N TRP A 185 -13.21 15.96 2.37
CA TRP A 185 -13.92 15.33 3.49
C TRP A 185 -14.27 16.29 4.64
N GLY A 186 -13.65 17.47 4.64
CA GLY A 186 -13.85 18.50 5.65
C GLY A 186 -14.85 19.59 5.25
N LEU A 187 -15.07 20.57 6.14
CA LEU A 187 -15.96 21.71 5.86
C LEU A 187 -15.22 22.88 5.19
N PRO A 188 -15.86 23.62 4.26
CA PRO A 188 -15.29 24.80 3.60
C PRO A 188 -15.32 26.07 4.47
N LEU A 189 -14.93 25.96 5.74
CA LEU A 189 -14.97 27.05 6.72
C LEU A 189 -13.56 27.49 7.12
N LEU A 190 -13.46 28.70 7.68
CA LEU A 190 -12.21 29.18 8.28
C LEU A 190 -12.04 28.60 9.69
N GLU A 191 -10.80 28.57 10.19
CA GLU A 191 -10.44 27.97 11.48
C GLU A 191 -11.32 28.42 12.67
N PRO A 192 -11.64 29.72 12.87
CA PRO A 192 -12.51 30.13 13.97
C PRO A 192 -13.92 29.55 13.89
N ASP A 193 -14.48 29.45 12.69
CA ASP A 193 -15.81 28.90 12.45
C ASP A 193 -15.81 27.38 12.61
N LEU A 194 -14.75 26.70 12.14
CA LEU A 194 -14.54 25.28 12.37
C LEU A 194 -14.48 24.96 13.86
N VAL A 195 -13.71 25.73 14.64
CA VAL A 195 -13.63 25.58 16.10
C VAL A 195 -14.99 25.81 16.76
N ASN A 196 -15.77 26.77 16.27
CA ASN A 196 -17.12 27.02 16.79
C ASN A 196 -18.08 25.84 16.50
N VAL A 197 -17.98 25.21 15.32
CA VAL A 197 -18.72 23.97 14.99
C VAL A 197 -18.33 22.87 15.97
N VAL A 198 -17.02 22.63 16.16
CA VAL A 198 -16.52 21.56 17.04
C VAL A 198 -16.98 21.75 18.49
N ARG A 199 -16.90 22.96 19.03
CA ARG A 199 -17.32 23.26 20.42
C ARG A 199 -18.83 23.13 20.66
N THR A 200 -19.65 23.29 19.62
CA THR A 200 -21.10 23.32 19.79
C THR A 200 -21.65 21.91 19.92
N ALA A 201 -21.82 21.43 21.15
CA ALA A 201 -22.28 20.06 21.43
C ALA A 201 -23.64 19.69 20.81
N ALA A 202 -24.49 20.68 20.49
CA ALA A 202 -25.77 20.45 19.81
C ALA A 202 -25.63 20.19 18.30
N GLN A 203 -24.44 20.37 17.71
CA GLN A 203 -24.17 20.03 16.32
C GLN A 203 -24.09 18.52 16.13
N ASP A 204 -24.50 18.07 14.95
CA ASP A 204 -24.39 16.68 14.55
C ASP A 204 -22.94 16.18 14.60
N VAL A 205 -22.75 14.93 15.04
CA VAL A 205 -21.42 14.34 15.25
C VAL A 205 -20.63 14.30 13.95
N GLU A 206 -21.24 13.97 12.82
CA GLU A 206 -20.55 13.90 11.53
C GLU A 206 -20.14 15.28 11.03
N VAL A 207 -20.95 16.31 11.31
CA VAL A 207 -20.57 17.72 11.03
C VAL A 207 -19.37 18.15 11.87
N ARG A 208 -19.34 17.77 13.15
CA ARG A 208 -18.20 18.05 14.05
C ARG A 208 -16.94 17.29 13.61
N ARG A 209 -17.08 16.04 13.14
CA ARG A 209 -15.99 15.23 12.58
C ARG A 209 -15.44 15.82 11.28
N ALA A 210 -16.30 16.31 10.39
CA ALA A 210 -15.88 17.01 9.17
C ALA A 210 -15.10 18.30 9.52
N ALA A 211 -15.54 19.05 10.55
CA ALA A 211 -14.81 20.22 11.01
C ALA A 211 -13.41 19.86 11.56
N LEU A 212 -13.32 18.79 12.36
CA LEU A 212 -12.05 18.28 12.88
C LEU A 212 -11.14 17.73 11.78
N SER A 213 -11.70 17.12 10.74
CA SER A 213 -10.94 16.67 9.56
C SER A 213 -10.21 17.83 8.88
N THR A 214 -10.88 18.99 8.70
CA THR A 214 -10.21 20.20 8.18
C THR A 214 -9.13 20.70 9.15
N LEU A 215 -9.43 20.83 10.44
CA LEU A 215 -8.48 21.34 11.43
C LEU A 215 -7.23 20.44 11.58
N LEU A 216 -7.39 19.12 11.49
CA LEU A 216 -6.28 18.16 11.54
C LEU A 216 -5.31 18.31 10.37
N ARG A 217 -5.75 18.86 9.24
CA ARG A 217 -4.90 19.15 8.08
C ARG A 217 -4.15 20.48 8.21
N ALA A 218 -4.62 21.38 9.07
CA ALA A 218 -3.97 22.67 9.28
C ALA A 218 -2.52 22.48 9.80
N PRO A 219 -1.53 23.22 9.27
CA PRO A 219 -0.14 23.10 9.71
C PRO A 219 0.08 23.70 11.10
N THR A 220 -0.64 24.77 11.42
CA THR A 220 -0.60 25.50 12.68
C THR A 220 -2.00 25.95 13.06
N LEU A 221 -2.27 26.09 14.36
CA LEU A 221 -3.48 26.70 14.88
C LEU A 221 -3.12 27.75 15.93
N ASP A 222 -3.87 28.84 15.96
CA ASP A 222 -3.69 29.88 16.97
C ASP A 222 -3.91 29.35 18.40
N VAL A 223 -3.13 29.86 19.36
CA VAL A 223 -3.17 29.40 20.76
C VAL A 223 -4.54 29.64 21.40
N ALA A 224 -5.25 30.71 21.05
CA ALA A 224 -6.60 30.95 21.55
C ALA A 224 -7.59 29.90 21.03
N LEU A 225 -7.46 29.49 19.76
CA LEU A 225 -8.28 28.43 19.17
C LEU A 225 -7.99 27.07 19.82
N LEU A 226 -6.72 26.75 20.07
CA LEU A 226 -6.32 25.54 20.79
C LEU A 226 -6.90 25.49 22.21
N SER A 227 -6.90 26.63 22.92
CA SER A 227 -7.51 26.74 24.26
C SER A 227 -9.03 26.45 24.22
N VAL A 228 -9.73 26.94 23.20
CA VAL A 228 -11.16 26.66 23.02
C VAL A 228 -11.41 25.17 22.75
N LEU A 229 -10.63 24.54 21.87
CA LEU A 229 -10.73 23.11 21.58
C LEU A 229 -10.38 22.24 22.79
N ARG A 230 -9.41 22.67 23.60
CA ARG A 230 -9.06 22.01 24.86
C ARG A 230 -10.23 22.02 25.85
N GLY A 231 -10.92 23.16 25.97
CA GLY A 231 -12.13 23.25 26.78
C GLY A 231 -13.31 22.45 26.22
N ALA A 232 -13.43 22.33 24.89
CA ALA A 232 -14.43 21.46 24.27
C ALA A 232 -14.19 19.98 24.60
N LEU A 233 -12.93 19.55 24.68
CA LEU A 233 -12.56 18.18 25.07
C LEU A 233 -12.98 17.84 26.51
N ASP A 234 -12.94 18.81 27.45
CA ASP A 234 -13.29 18.56 28.86
C ASP A 234 -14.76 18.17 29.08
N VAL A 235 -15.64 18.59 28.16
CA VAL A 235 -17.08 18.32 28.21
C VAL A 235 -17.54 17.32 27.15
N GLU A 236 -16.60 16.75 26.39
CA GLU A 236 -16.92 15.83 25.30
C GLU A 236 -17.45 14.49 25.83
N VAL A 237 -18.42 13.94 25.12
CA VAL A 237 -19.04 12.64 25.42
C VAL A 237 -18.92 11.64 24.27
N ASP A 238 -18.73 12.12 23.04
CA ASP A 238 -18.55 11.27 21.87
C ASP A 238 -17.09 10.81 21.72
N ALA A 239 -16.89 9.50 21.61
CA ALA A 239 -15.57 8.87 21.56
C ALA A 239 -14.77 9.25 20.30
N HIS A 240 -15.43 9.35 19.14
CA HIS A 240 -14.77 9.69 17.87
C HIS A 240 -14.34 11.15 17.84
N VAL A 241 -15.21 12.05 18.32
CA VAL A 241 -14.89 13.47 18.46
C VAL A 241 -13.79 13.68 19.49
N ALA A 242 -13.86 13.03 20.66
CA ALA A 242 -12.81 13.11 21.68
C ALA A 242 -11.46 12.64 21.15
N THR A 243 -11.41 11.51 20.44
CA THR A 243 -10.19 10.98 19.82
C THR A 243 -9.62 11.95 18.79
N SER A 244 -10.47 12.57 17.97
CA SER A 244 -10.04 13.54 16.97
C SER A 244 -9.54 14.85 17.59
N LEU A 245 -10.18 15.33 18.67
CA LEU A 245 -9.71 16.46 19.48
C LEU A 245 -8.34 16.16 20.12
N LEU A 246 -8.20 14.99 20.74
CA LEU A 246 -6.94 14.54 21.34
C LEU A 246 -5.81 14.47 20.30
N THR A 247 -6.11 13.93 19.12
CA THR A 247 -5.17 13.88 17.99
C THR A 247 -4.73 15.28 17.56
N LEU A 248 -5.69 16.20 17.39
CA LEU A 248 -5.43 17.57 16.99
C LEU A 248 -4.60 18.33 18.02
N LEU A 249 -5.00 18.28 19.30
CA LEU A 249 -4.33 18.96 20.40
C LEU A 249 -2.91 18.41 20.59
N ALA A 250 -2.72 17.10 20.49
CA ALA A 250 -1.40 16.48 20.55
C ALA A 250 -0.49 16.87 19.39
N LYS A 251 -1.03 16.90 18.15
CA LYS A 251 -0.32 17.39 16.96
C LYS A 251 0.24 18.80 17.17
N HIS A 252 -0.49 19.65 17.88
CA HIS A 252 -0.09 21.03 18.17
C HIS A 252 0.60 21.22 19.53
N GLY A 253 1.08 20.15 20.18
CA GLY A 253 1.94 20.23 21.37
C GLY A 253 1.20 20.57 22.67
N VAL A 254 -0.10 20.33 22.76
CA VAL A 254 -0.87 20.53 23.99
C VAL A 254 -0.70 19.30 24.90
N HIS A 255 0.35 19.30 25.73
CA HIS A 255 0.80 18.10 26.47
C HIS A 255 -0.12 17.66 27.63
N ASP A 256 -0.92 18.55 28.21
CA ASP A 256 -1.78 18.23 29.37
C ASP A 256 -2.93 17.25 29.01
N VAL A 257 -3.21 17.06 27.73
CA VAL A 257 -4.23 16.10 27.26
C VAL A 257 -3.83 14.64 27.37
N ALA A 258 -2.56 14.33 27.65
CA ALA A 258 -2.10 12.95 27.80
C ALA A 258 -2.87 12.20 28.91
N ALA A 259 -3.15 12.88 30.04
CA ALA A 259 -3.96 12.31 31.11
C ALA A 259 -5.39 12.01 30.63
N THR A 260 -5.98 12.89 29.83
CA THR A 260 -7.30 12.70 29.22
C THR A 260 -7.30 11.56 28.21
N ALA A 261 -6.25 11.40 27.40
CA ALA A 261 -6.13 10.27 26.48
C ALA A 261 -6.17 8.92 27.21
N TRP A 262 -5.52 8.81 28.38
CA TRP A 262 -5.58 7.61 29.20
C TRP A 262 -6.98 7.29 29.74
N THR A 263 -7.81 8.29 30.05
CA THR A 263 -9.18 8.06 30.54
C THR A 263 -10.15 7.64 29.42
N TRP A 264 -9.85 8.03 28.17
CA TRP A 264 -10.61 7.63 26.99
C TRP A 264 -10.22 6.25 26.46
N LEU A 265 -8.98 5.82 26.68
CA LEU A 265 -8.45 4.55 26.22
C LEU A 265 -9.38 3.32 26.38
N PRO A 266 -10.02 3.09 27.55
CA PRO A 266 -10.93 1.96 27.72
C PRO A 266 -12.31 2.14 27.07
N ARG A 267 -12.63 3.33 26.56
CA ARG A 267 -13.97 3.71 26.03
C ARG A 267 -14.06 3.71 24.51
N VAL A 268 -12.92 3.67 23.82
CA VAL A 268 -12.86 3.74 22.36
C VAL A 268 -12.73 2.35 21.74
N GLN A 269 -13.17 2.21 20.48
CA GLN A 269 -12.98 1.00 19.67
C GLN A 269 -11.54 0.91 19.12
N GLU A 270 -11.11 -0.25 18.61
CA GLU A 270 -9.70 -0.48 18.25
C GLU A 270 -9.14 0.55 17.24
N HIS A 271 -9.91 0.97 16.23
CA HIS A 271 -9.44 1.96 15.25
C HIS A 271 -9.06 3.31 15.90
N ASP A 272 -9.87 3.79 16.84
CA ASP A 272 -9.58 5.01 17.60
C ASP A 272 -8.50 4.77 18.65
N LEU A 273 -8.42 3.55 19.19
CA LEU A 273 -7.37 3.15 20.11
C LEU A 273 -5.99 3.29 19.49
N VAL A 274 -5.81 2.90 18.22
CA VAL A 274 -4.56 3.12 17.47
C VAL A 274 -4.21 4.62 17.38
N ARG A 275 -5.21 5.49 17.19
CA ARG A 275 -5.00 6.95 17.20
C ARG A 275 -4.60 7.45 18.59
N LEU A 276 -5.20 6.92 19.66
CA LEU A 276 -4.83 7.27 21.02
C LEU A 276 -3.42 6.78 21.40
N VAL A 277 -2.98 5.62 20.91
CA VAL A 277 -1.59 5.17 21.03
C VAL A 277 -0.65 6.21 20.42
N GLU A 278 -0.97 6.69 19.21
CA GLU A 278 -0.19 7.71 18.52
C GLU A 278 -0.20 9.05 19.25
N VAL A 279 -1.35 9.48 19.80
CA VAL A 279 -1.44 10.66 20.67
C VAL A 279 -0.49 10.57 21.85
N LEU A 280 -0.56 9.47 22.60
CA LEU A 280 0.27 9.24 23.78
C LEU A 280 1.76 9.21 23.40
N ARG A 281 2.09 8.61 22.25
CA ARG A 281 3.46 8.56 21.72
C ARG A 281 3.98 9.94 21.31
N VAL A 282 3.20 10.72 20.55
CA VAL A 282 3.57 12.08 20.10
C VAL A 282 3.80 13.01 21.29
N LEU A 283 3.03 12.85 22.35
CA LEU A 283 3.17 13.62 23.59
C LEU A 283 4.29 13.13 24.52
N ASP A 284 5.01 12.07 24.14
CA ASP A 284 5.99 11.37 24.99
C ASP A 284 5.42 10.99 26.37
N ALA A 285 4.16 10.50 26.36
CA ALA A 285 3.47 10.14 27.58
C ALA A 285 4.14 8.91 28.23
N PRO A 286 4.36 8.93 29.56
CA PRO A 286 4.95 7.79 30.26
C PRO A 286 4.16 6.50 30.01
N ASN A 287 4.87 5.44 29.65
CA ASN A 287 4.30 4.10 29.39
C ASN A 287 3.26 4.04 28.26
N TRP A 288 3.33 4.91 27.24
CA TRP A 288 2.44 4.84 26.07
C TRP A 288 2.44 3.45 25.40
N THR A 289 3.53 2.68 25.51
CA THR A 289 3.62 1.28 25.04
C THR A 289 2.61 0.34 25.70
N ARG A 290 2.10 0.68 26.88
CA ARG A 290 0.99 -0.05 27.52
C ARG A 290 -0.30 0.07 26.71
N ALA A 291 -0.59 1.26 26.17
CA ALA A 291 -1.74 1.47 25.31
C ALA A 291 -1.66 0.61 24.04
N ALA A 292 -0.45 0.53 23.46
CA ALA A 292 -0.18 -0.35 22.33
C ALA A 292 -0.41 -1.83 22.68
N LEU A 293 0.02 -2.27 23.86
CA LEU A 293 -0.24 -3.63 24.33
C LEU A 293 -1.73 -3.91 24.53
N ASP A 294 -2.51 -2.90 24.96
CA ASP A 294 -3.96 -3.03 25.10
C ASP A 294 -4.66 -3.21 23.74
N VAL A 295 -4.16 -2.57 22.66
CA VAL A 295 -4.63 -2.84 21.28
C VAL A 295 -4.42 -4.31 20.93
N LEU A 296 -3.18 -4.79 21.08
CA LEU A 296 -2.81 -6.17 20.71
C LEU A 296 -3.58 -7.23 21.52
N LYS A 297 -3.96 -6.92 22.76
CA LYS A 297 -4.76 -7.83 23.60
C LYS A 297 -6.24 -7.87 23.23
N ARG A 298 -6.77 -6.80 22.63
CA ARG A 298 -8.16 -6.79 22.16
C ARG A 298 -8.32 -7.61 20.90
N ASP A 299 -7.34 -7.53 19.99
CA ASP A 299 -7.24 -8.38 18.81
C ASP A 299 -8.55 -8.38 17.99
N GLU A 300 -9.24 -7.22 17.89
CA GLU A 300 -10.53 -7.10 17.20
C GLU A 300 -10.29 -7.08 15.68
N HIS A 301 -9.30 -6.31 15.23
CA HIS A 301 -8.93 -6.11 13.83
C HIS A 301 -7.43 -6.26 13.58
N ALA A 302 -7.08 -7.07 12.58
CA ALA A 302 -5.68 -7.35 12.23
C ALA A 302 -4.90 -6.08 11.82
N ASP A 303 -5.52 -5.15 11.09
CA ASP A 303 -4.88 -3.94 10.58
C ASP A 303 -4.44 -3.01 11.73
N ALA A 304 -5.28 -2.84 12.75
CA ALA A 304 -5.00 -2.02 13.90
C ALA A 304 -3.83 -2.59 14.72
N SER A 305 -3.86 -3.89 14.99
CA SER A 305 -2.78 -4.60 15.68
C SER A 305 -1.46 -4.57 14.89
N GLN A 306 -1.49 -4.74 13.57
CA GLN A 306 -0.29 -4.62 12.73
C GLN A 306 0.29 -3.21 12.75
N ARG A 307 -0.55 -2.17 12.64
CA ARG A 307 -0.11 -0.77 12.72
C ARG A 307 0.61 -0.49 14.03
N VAL A 308 0.07 -0.99 15.14
CA VAL A 308 0.71 -0.84 16.45
C VAL A 308 2.06 -1.56 16.55
N LEU A 309 2.16 -2.79 16.02
CA LEU A 309 3.44 -3.50 15.99
C LEU A 309 4.51 -2.73 15.21
N PHE A 310 4.16 -2.17 14.06
CA PHE A 310 5.08 -1.33 13.28
C PHE A 310 5.41 -0.01 13.97
N THR A 311 4.45 0.62 14.66
CA THR A 311 4.72 1.81 15.49
C THR A 311 5.72 1.48 16.60
N LEU A 312 5.53 0.37 17.32
CA LEU A 312 6.48 -0.08 18.35
C LEU A 312 7.87 -0.34 17.75
N GLN A 313 7.95 -1.00 16.59
CA GLN A 313 9.21 -1.28 15.90
C GLN A 313 9.94 0.01 15.49
N ARG A 314 9.25 0.96 14.85
CA ARG A 314 9.84 2.24 14.40
C ARG A 314 10.41 3.08 15.55
N HIS A 315 9.95 2.84 16.77
CA HIS A 315 10.36 3.58 17.96
C HIS A 315 11.17 2.73 18.94
N ASP A 316 11.72 1.59 18.49
CA ASP A 316 12.55 0.68 19.31
C ASP A 316 11.88 0.28 20.63
N ALA A 317 10.56 0.08 20.58
CA ALA A 317 9.70 -0.14 21.75
C ALA A 317 9.09 -1.55 21.78
N VAL A 318 9.60 -2.48 20.95
CA VAL A 318 9.14 -3.87 20.94
C VAL A 318 9.77 -4.62 22.10
N THR A 319 8.94 -5.14 23.00
CA THR A 319 9.39 -5.91 24.16
C THR A 319 9.04 -7.40 24.00
N PRO A 320 9.65 -8.29 24.81
CA PRO A 320 9.25 -9.70 24.83
C PRO A 320 7.76 -9.93 25.06
N ASP A 321 7.10 -9.09 25.88
CA ASP A 321 5.66 -9.21 26.15
C ASP A 321 4.83 -8.81 24.94
N VAL A 322 5.25 -7.79 24.17
CA VAL A 322 4.62 -7.41 22.90
C VAL A 322 4.66 -8.57 21.91
N VAL A 323 5.83 -9.20 21.75
CA VAL A 323 6.01 -10.34 20.84
C VAL A 323 5.13 -11.51 21.25
N LYS A 324 5.13 -11.86 22.54
CA LYS A 324 4.30 -12.96 23.07
C LYS A 324 2.81 -12.72 22.86
N VAL A 325 2.32 -11.49 23.10
CA VAL A 325 0.91 -11.17 22.87
C VAL A 325 0.57 -11.26 21.38
N ALA A 326 1.42 -10.72 20.49
CA ALA A 326 1.20 -10.81 19.04
C ALA A 326 1.13 -12.27 18.54
N TRP A 327 1.92 -13.16 19.13
CA TRP A 327 1.94 -14.59 18.83
C TRP A 327 0.70 -15.36 19.34
N THR A 328 -0.09 -14.77 20.23
CA THR A 328 -1.37 -15.34 20.68
C THR A 328 -2.59 -14.85 19.90
N SER A 329 -2.39 -13.98 18.90
CA SER A 329 -3.48 -13.43 18.08
C SER A 329 -4.21 -14.53 17.31
N ARG A 330 -5.52 -14.33 17.10
CA ARG A 330 -6.34 -15.15 16.19
C ARG A 330 -6.08 -14.85 14.71
N HIS A 331 -5.43 -13.74 14.41
CA HIS A 331 -5.15 -13.28 13.06
C HIS A 331 -3.75 -13.71 12.62
N ALA A 332 -3.67 -14.53 11.58
CA ALA A 332 -2.40 -15.00 11.03
C ALA A 332 -1.49 -13.83 10.61
N GLU A 333 -2.08 -12.74 10.11
CA GLU A 333 -1.41 -11.49 9.75
C GLU A 333 -0.65 -10.89 10.95
N VAL A 334 -1.29 -10.83 12.11
CA VAL A 334 -0.70 -10.28 13.34
C VAL A 334 0.40 -11.19 13.86
N ILE A 335 0.21 -12.52 13.88
CA ILE A 335 1.26 -13.47 14.25
C ILE A 335 2.48 -13.30 13.35
N THR A 336 2.28 -13.22 12.03
CA THR A 336 3.40 -13.06 11.08
C THR A 336 4.10 -11.71 11.22
N THR A 337 3.38 -10.63 11.50
CA THR A 337 3.99 -9.34 11.84
C THR A 337 4.76 -9.43 13.15
N GLY A 338 4.23 -10.14 14.16
CA GLY A 338 4.93 -10.44 15.42
C GLY A 338 6.25 -11.17 15.21
N LEU A 339 6.28 -12.18 14.33
CA LEU A 339 7.51 -12.89 13.95
C LEU A 339 8.52 -11.96 13.26
N TYR A 340 8.06 -11.09 12.36
CA TYR A 340 8.92 -10.12 11.68
C TYR A 340 9.52 -9.11 12.66
N VAL A 341 8.70 -8.44 13.47
CA VAL A 341 9.22 -7.43 14.42
C VAL A 341 10.08 -8.06 15.51
N ASN A 342 9.89 -9.34 15.82
CA ASN A 342 10.80 -10.10 16.68
C ASN A 342 12.16 -10.32 16.01
N HIS A 343 12.17 -10.77 14.75
CA HIS A 343 13.39 -11.05 13.98
C HIS A 343 14.33 -9.85 13.86
N GLU A 344 13.77 -8.65 13.73
CA GLU A 344 14.53 -7.40 13.57
C GLU A 344 15.15 -6.89 14.88
N GLN A 345 14.89 -7.53 16.02
CA GLN A 345 15.49 -7.16 17.31
C GLN A 345 16.93 -7.63 17.42
N ALA A 346 17.72 -6.96 18.28
CA ALA A 346 19.07 -7.41 18.62
C ALA A 346 19.10 -8.79 19.31
N HIS A 347 18.06 -9.09 20.09
CA HIS A 347 17.91 -10.34 20.84
C HIS A 347 16.50 -10.91 20.66
N PRO A 348 16.20 -11.49 19.49
CA PRO A 348 14.89 -12.06 19.20
C PRO A 348 14.56 -13.19 20.17
N LEU A 349 13.27 -13.32 20.52
CA LEU A 349 12.76 -14.51 21.20
C LEU A 349 12.81 -15.71 20.25
N PRO A 350 13.08 -16.93 20.77
CA PRO A 350 13.00 -18.14 19.98
C PRO A 350 11.58 -18.34 19.45
N VAL A 351 11.47 -18.65 18.16
CA VAL A 351 10.18 -18.91 17.52
C VAL A 351 9.58 -20.21 18.07
N PRO A 352 8.30 -20.23 18.50
CA PRO A 352 7.67 -21.44 19.02
C PRO A 352 7.57 -22.55 17.95
N GLU A 353 7.95 -23.78 18.30
CA GLU A 353 7.96 -24.90 17.35
C GLU A 353 6.55 -25.28 16.85
N GLU A 354 5.50 -25.00 17.64
CA GLU A 354 4.12 -25.21 17.23
C GLU A 354 3.75 -24.42 15.97
N PHE A 355 4.42 -23.29 15.71
CA PHE A 355 4.17 -22.48 14.52
C PHE A 355 4.58 -23.18 13.22
N LEU A 356 5.45 -24.19 13.29
CA LEU A 356 5.83 -25.01 12.14
C LEU A 356 4.66 -25.83 11.58
N GLN A 357 3.61 -26.05 12.37
CA GLN A 357 2.41 -26.81 12.00
C GLN A 357 1.12 -25.98 12.16
N HIS A 358 1.24 -24.66 12.24
CA HIS A 358 0.10 -23.75 12.35
C HIS A 358 -0.86 -23.91 11.16
N GLU A 359 -2.17 -23.67 11.35
CA GLU A 359 -3.19 -23.83 10.31
C GLU A 359 -2.92 -22.93 9.08
N SER A 360 -2.53 -21.68 9.31
CA SER A 360 -2.15 -20.73 8.26
C SER A 360 -0.79 -21.06 7.66
N GLU A 361 -0.72 -21.22 6.33
CA GLU A 361 0.56 -21.39 5.62
C GLU A 361 1.51 -20.19 5.78
N ARG A 362 0.96 -18.98 6.00
CA ARG A 362 1.76 -17.76 6.18
C ARG A 362 2.55 -17.86 7.48
N VAL A 363 1.92 -18.29 8.56
CA VAL A 363 2.58 -18.51 9.86
C VAL A 363 3.64 -19.60 9.73
N ARG A 364 3.31 -20.77 9.14
CA ARG A 364 4.29 -21.86 8.96
C ARG A 364 5.53 -21.41 8.19
N ARG A 365 5.35 -20.70 7.07
CA ARG A 365 6.47 -20.17 6.29
C ARG A 365 7.33 -19.21 7.12
N ARG A 366 6.69 -18.20 7.73
CA ARG A 366 7.39 -17.14 8.46
C ARG A 366 8.08 -17.64 9.72
N ALA A 367 7.56 -18.70 10.36
CA ALA A 367 8.17 -19.30 11.54
C ALA A 367 9.60 -19.78 11.27
N VAL A 368 9.82 -20.49 10.15
CA VAL A 368 11.16 -20.90 9.75
C VAL A 368 11.94 -19.70 9.20
N GLU A 369 11.34 -18.89 8.34
CA GLU A 369 11.99 -17.76 7.67
C GLU A 369 12.65 -16.78 8.66
N TYR A 370 11.97 -16.50 9.77
CA TYR A 370 12.39 -15.53 10.79
C TYR A 370 13.09 -16.14 12.01
N ALA A 371 13.15 -17.47 12.14
CA ALA A 371 13.96 -18.11 13.17
C ALA A 371 15.45 -17.78 12.97
N THR A 372 16.17 -17.53 14.08
CA THR A 372 17.62 -17.32 14.01
C THR A 372 18.35 -18.62 13.68
N ASP A 373 19.61 -18.53 13.24
CA ASP A 373 20.43 -19.74 13.03
C ASP A 373 20.58 -20.54 14.34
N ALA A 374 20.68 -19.86 15.49
CA ALA A 374 20.82 -20.49 16.79
C ALA A 374 19.56 -21.26 17.21
N ASP A 375 18.36 -20.74 16.90
CA ASP A 375 17.09 -21.40 17.22
C ASP A 375 16.76 -22.52 16.23
N LEU A 376 17.11 -22.33 14.95
CA LEU A 376 16.76 -23.26 13.88
C LEU A 376 17.67 -24.49 13.87
N THR A 377 18.97 -24.33 14.16
CA THR A 377 19.97 -25.42 14.08
C THR A 377 19.61 -26.64 14.93
N PRO A 378 19.20 -26.51 16.21
CA PRO A 378 18.83 -27.66 17.05
C PRO A 378 17.63 -28.45 16.50
N ILE A 379 16.72 -27.81 15.78
CA ILE A 379 15.46 -28.40 15.30
C ILE A 379 15.49 -28.77 13.81
N VAL A 380 16.64 -28.61 13.14
CA VAL A 380 16.81 -28.95 11.71
C VAL A 380 16.26 -30.34 11.35
N PRO A 381 16.56 -31.44 12.08
CA PRO A 381 16.02 -32.76 11.73
C PRO A 381 14.48 -32.77 11.69
N ARG A 382 13.83 -32.06 12.62
CA ARG A 382 12.36 -31.96 12.67
C ARG A 382 11.82 -31.12 11.51
N VAL A 383 12.45 -29.98 11.21
CA VAL A 383 12.06 -29.11 10.09
C VAL A 383 12.18 -29.84 8.74
N LEU A 384 13.20 -30.70 8.57
CA LEU A 384 13.35 -31.51 7.36
C LEU A 384 12.27 -32.59 7.18
N VAL A 385 11.84 -33.21 8.29
CA VAL A 385 10.68 -34.13 8.27
C VAL A 385 9.43 -33.38 7.86
N LEU A 386 9.15 -32.25 8.53
CA LEU A 386 7.98 -31.42 8.24
C LEU A 386 8.01 -30.86 6.80
N LEU A 387 9.18 -30.50 6.27
CA LEU A 387 9.35 -30.05 4.88
C LEU A 387 8.89 -31.12 3.88
N SER A 388 9.10 -32.40 4.21
CA SER A 388 8.72 -33.53 3.36
C SER A 388 7.22 -33.79 3.39
N GLU A 389 6.57 -33.48 4.51
CA GLU A 389 5.13 -33.63 4.75
C GLU A 389 4.31 -32.40 4.29
N GLU A 390 4.95 -31.23 4.18
CA GLU A 390 4.31 -29.97 3.82
C GLU A 390 3.72 -30.00 2.40
N ARG A 391 2.42 -29.71 2.30
CA ARG A 391 1.66 -29.79 1.05
C ARG A 391 1.72 -28.51 0.26
N VAL A 392 1.88 -27.36 0.92
CA VAL A 392 1.85 -26.04 0.30
C VAL A 392 3.23 -25.66 -0.25
N ALA A 393 3.33 -25.54 -1.58
CA ALA A 393 4.58 -25.18 -2.27
C ALA A 393 5.17 -23.86 -1.77
N TYR A 394 4.32 -22.86 -1.50
CA TYR A 394 4.73 -21.57 -0.93
C TYR A 394 5.49 -21.71 0.39
N VAL A 395 5.11 -22.64 1.28
CA VAL A 395 5.81 -22.89 2.54
C VAL A 395 7.14 -23.59 2.28
N ARG A 396 7.11 -24.67 1.49
CA ARG A 396 8.31 -25.44 1.15
C ARG A 396 9.39 -24.55 0.53
N GLN A 397 9.00 -23.68 -0.39
CA GLN A 397 9.91 -22.73 -1.04
C GLN A 397 10.62 -21.84 -0.01
N GLY A 398 9.87 -21.23 0.91
CA GLY A 398 10.44 -20.38 1.96
C GLY A 398 11.38 -21.14 2.90
N TRP A 399 10.98 -22.34 3.30
CA TRP A 399 11.78 -23.21 4.17
C TRP A 399 13.09 -23.65 3.49
N VAL A 400 13.04 -24.06 2.22
CA VAL A 400 14.23 -24.41 1.43
C VAL A 400 15.22 -23.26 1.39
N LEU A 401 14.76 -22.05 1.06
CA LEU A 401 15.62 -20.86 0.96
C LEU A 401 16.27 -20.55 2.32
N ARG A 402 15.51 -20.67 3.42
CA ARG A 402 16.02 -20.41 4.76
C ARG A 402 17.01 -21.47 5.23
N LEU A 403 16.69 -22.74 5.05
CA LEU A 403 17.55 -23.87 5.42
C LEU A 403 18.86 -23.83 4.63
N GLY A 404 18.82 -23.46 3.34
CA GLY A 404 20.01 -23.32 2.50
C GLY A 404 21.06 -22.35 3.06
N LYS A 405 20.63 -21.37 3.86
CA LYS A 405 21.54 -20.40 4.53
C LYS A 405 22.29 -21.00 5.72
N LEU A 406 21.79 -22.06 6.36
CA LEU A 406 22.42 -22.69 7.55
C LEU A 406 23.74 -23.40 7.24
N LYS A 407 23.99 -23.78 5.97
CA LYS A 407 25.19 -24.50 5.50
C LYS A 407 25.49 -25.82 6.22
N GLU A 408 24.58 -26.34 7.05
CA GLU A 408 24.68 -27.61 7.77
C GLU A 408 24.76 -28.83 6.83
N PRO A 409 25.70 -29.78 7.03
CA PRO A 409 25.85 -30.94 6.14
C PRO A 409 24.57 -31.79 5.99
N VAL A 410 23.81 -31.96 7.08
CA VAL A 410 22.54 -32.70 7.07
C VAL A 410 21.49 -32.02 6.18
N VAL A 411 21.46 -30.68 6.17
CA VAL A 411 20.57 -29.89 5.32
C VAL A 411 20.94 -30.07 3.86
N ARG A 412 22.25 -30.05 3.52
CA ARG A 412 22.70 -30.24 2.14
C ARG A 412 22.20 -31.56 1.55
N GLY A 413 22.43 -32.66 2.27
CA GLY A 413 21.98 -33.99 1.82
C GLY A 413 20.46 -34.08 1.65
N ALA A 414 19.70 -33.47 2.55
CA ALA A 414 18.25 -33.46 2.47
C ALA A 414 17.72 -32.61 1.31
N LEU A 415 18.27 -31.41 1.09
CA LEU A 415 17.87 -30.54 -0.03
C LEU A 415 18.26 -31.11 -1.39
N VAL A 416 19.41 -31.80 -1.50
CA VAL A 416 19.80 -32.51 -2.74
C VAL A 416 18.81 -33.63 -3.06
N ARG A 417 18.39 -34.41 -2.05
CA ARG A 417 17.35 -35.43 -2.24
C ARG A 417 16.04 -34.80 -2.67
N ARG A 418 15.64 -33.71 -2.00
CA ARG A 418 14.39 -33.02 -2.30
C ARG A 418 14.34 -32.48 -3.73
N LEU A 419 15.45 -32.02 -4.30
CA LEU A 419 15.53 -31.57 -5.69
C LEU A 419 15.08 -32.65 -6.69
N GLY A 420 15.38 -33.92 -6.41
CA GLY A 420 14.97 -35.04 -7.26
C GLY A 420 13.50 -35.47 -7.09
N GLU A 421 12.86 -35.09 -5.98
CA GLU A 421 11.51 -35.55 -5.60
C GLU A 421 10.45 -34.44 -5.69
N GLU A 422 10.85 -33.17 -5.83
CA GLU A 422 9.96 -32.02 -5.75
C GLU A 422 9.14 -31.83 -7.04
N PRO A 423 7.79 -31.90 -6.97
CA PRO A 423 6.95 -31.74 -8.16
C PRO A 423 6.73 -30.28 -8.59
N ASN A 424 6.88 -29.30 -7.69
CA ASN A 424 6.57 -27.91 -7.99
C ASN A 424 7.79 -27.14 -8.55
N ALA A 425 7.61 -26.47 -9.69
CA ALA A 425 8.66 -25.73 -10.38
C ALA A 425 9.28 -24.59 -9.53
N ASP A 426 8.47 -23.83 -8.79
CA ASP A 426 8.97 -22.72 -7.96
C ASP A 426 9.84 -23.21 -6.80
N VAL A 427 9.50 -24.35 -6.21
CA VAL A 427 10.32 -24.98 -5.16
C VAL A 427 11.60 -25.57 -5.77
N ARG A 428 11.53 -26.16 -6.98
CA ARG A 428 12.73 -26.61 -7.71
C ARG A 428 13.67 -25.45 -8.02
N SER A 429 13.17 -24.31 -8.48
CA SER A 429 13.97 -23.09 -8.69
C SER A 429 14.63 -22.61 -7.39
N ALA A 430 13.89 -22.58 -6.28
CA ALA A 430 14.47 -22.25 -4.98
C ALA A 430 15.58 -23.22 -4.55
N LEU A 431 15.39 -24.53 -4.77
CA LEU A 431 16.42 -25.54 -4.53
C LEU A 431 17.65 -25.32 -5.42
N LEU A 432 17.46 -25.08 -6.73
CA LEU A 432 18.53 -24.77 -7.68
C LEU A 432 19.37 -23.58 -7.22
N ARG A 433 18.71 -22.49 -6.81
CA ARG A 433 19.36 -21.31 -6.26
C ARG A 433 20.19 -21.64 -5.02
N VAL A 434 19.67 -22.47 -4.11
CA VAL A 434 20.42 -22.91 -2.92
C VAL A 434 21.63 -23.77 -3.31
N MET A 435 21.48 -24.73 -4.24
CA MET A 435 22.58 -25.58 -4.72
C MET A 435 23.69 -24.73 -5.36
N GLU A 436 23.30 -23.74 -6.16
CA GLU A 436 24.20 -22.83 -6.85
C GLU A 436 24.99 -21.96 -5.87
N GLN A 437 24.29 -21.25 -4.98
CA GLN A 437 24.89 -20.35 -3.99
C GLN A 437 25.77 -21.11 -2.99
N GLY A 438 25.34 -22.31 -2.59
CA GLY A 438 26.06 -23.18 -1.68
C GLY A 438 27.18 -24.00 -2.33
N ARG A 439 27.26 -24.02 -3.66
CA ARG A 439 28.17 -24.86 -4.46
C ARG A 439 28.13 -26.35 -4.09
N TYR A 440 26.93 -26.91 -3.96
CA TYR A 440 26.73 -28.31 -3.54
C TYR A 440 27.13 -29.27 -4.67
N ARG A 441 28.37 -29.75 -4.65
CA ARG A 441 28.94 -30.60 -5.72
C ARG A 441 28.21 -31.95 -5.83
N GLU A 442 27.66 -32.41 -4.71
CA GLU A 442 26.86 -33.63 -4.60
C GLU A 442 25.55 -33.54 -5.39
N ALA A 443 25.07 -32.33 -5.70
CA ALA A 443 23.86 -32.10 -6.50
C ALA A 443 24.07 -32.34 -8.00
N VAL A 444 25.31 -32.58 -8.48
CA VAL A 444 25.65 -32.58 -9.91
C VAL A 444 24.74 -33.48 -10.76
N TYR A 445 24.40 -34.68 -10.28
CA TYR A 445 23.55 -35.59 -11.05
C TYR A 445 22.08 -35.19 -11.05
N ALA A 446 21.58 -34.61 -9.96
CA ALA A 446 20.23 -34.05 -9.91
C ALA A 446 20.10 -32.84 -10.84
N LEU A 447 21.14 -31.99 -10.89
CA LEU A 447 21.21 -30.86 -11.81
C LEU A 447 21.30 -31.30 -13.27
N ILE A 448 22.07 -32.35 -13.57
CA ILE A 448 22.11 -32.96 -14.92
C ILE A 448 20.72 -33.44 -15.32
N ALA A 449 19.97 -34.09 -14.43
CA ALA A 449 18.61 -34.54 -14.75
C ALA A 449 17.70 -33.35 -15.13
N LEU A 450 17.80 -32.23 -14.42
CA LEU A 450 17.00 -31.01 -14.69
C LEU A 450 17.34 -30.30 -16.00
N THR A 451 18.47 -30.60 -16.64
CA THR A 451 18.73 -30.12 -18.03
C THR A 451 17.76 -30.73 -19.05
N HIS A 452 17.00 -31.75 -18.66
CA HIS A 452 15.96 -32.39 -19.47
C HIS A 452 14.54 -32.11 -18.95
N ASP A 453 14.38 -31.15 -18.02
CA ASP A 453 13.07 -30.78 -17.50
C ASP A 453 12.16 -30.23 -18.61
N GLU A 454 10.84 -30.30 -18.44
CA GLU A 454 9.89 -29.71 -19.39
C GLU A 454 9.91 -28.17 -19.33
N ASP A 455 10.21 -27.60 -18.16
CA ASP A 455 10.31 -26.16 -17.95
C ASP A 455 11.66 -25.60 -18.44
N GLY A 456 11.61 -24.70 -19.42
CA GLY A 456 12.80 -24.05 -19.99
C GLY A 456 13.56 -23.16 -19.01
N VAL A 457 12.87 -22.58 -18.01
CA VAL A 457 13.51 -21.79 -16.95
C VAL A 457 14.36 -22.71 -16.08
N LEU A 458 13.84 -23.88 -15.69
CA LEU A 458 14.59 -24.85 -14.89
C LEU A 458 15.76 -25.45 -15.65
N ARG A 459 15.61 -25.74 -16.96
CA ARG A 459 16.74 -26.15 -17.81
C ARG A 459 17.86 -25.11 -17.81
N LEU A 460 17.51 -23.83 -17.93
CA LEU A 460 18.45 -22.71 -17.90
C LEU A 460 19.16 -22.59 -16.54
N GLU A 461 18.40 -22.60 -15.45
CA GLU A 461 18.93 -22.51 -14.09
C GLU A 461 19.84 -23.70 -13.76
N ALA A 462 19.47 -24.91 -14.20
CA ALA A 462 20.31 -26.09 -14.07
C ALA A 462 21.64 -25.94 -14.82
N ALA A 463 21.61 -25.46 -16.08
CA ALA A 463 22.82 -25.21 -16.85
C ALA A 463 23.75 -24.20 -16.17
N ARG A 464 23.19 -23.11 -15.65
CA ARG A 464 23.92 -22.08 -14.87
C ARG A 464 24.56 -22.68 -13.62
N ALA A 465 23.78 -23.42 -12.83
CA ALA A 465 24.25 -24.05 -11.61
C ALA A 465 25.40 -25.03 -11.88
N LEU A 466 25.27 -25.88 -12.91
CA LEU A 466 26.32 -26.81 -13.35
C LEU A 466 27.63 -26.08 -13.74
N GLY A 467 27.53 -24.96 -14.45
CA GLY A 467 28.67 -24.10 -14.77
C GLY A 467 29.39 -23.57 -13.53
N LYS A 468 28.64 -23.04 -12.56
CA LYS A 468 29.21 -22.54 -11.29
C LYS A 468 29.81 -23.64 -10.40
N LEU A 469 29.26 -24.86 -10.46
CA LEU A 469 29.83 -26.01 -9.77
C LEU A 469 31.16 -26.48 -10.38
N GLY A 470 31.35 -26.29 -11.69
CA GLY A 470 32.61 -26.62 -12.36
C GLY A 470 32.90 -28.13 -12.39
N HIS A 471 31.85 -28.97 -12.38
CA HIS A 471 32.00 -30.43 -12.29
C HIS A 471 32.07 -31.08 -13.69
N PRO A 472 33.15 -31.82 -14.05
CA PRO A 472 33.33 -32.36 -15.40
C PRO A 472 32.21 -33.29 -15.89
N ALA A 473 31.53 -33.99 -14.98
CA ALA A 473 30.37 -34.83 -15.32
C ALA A 473 29.22 -34.07 -15.99
N ALA A 474 29.17 -32.73 -15.85
CA ALA A 474 28.14 -31.88 -16.46
C ALA A 474 28.36 -31.66 -17.97
N ILE A 475 29.58 -31.89 -18.48
CA ILE A 475 29.97 -31.53 -19.85
C ILE A 475 29.02 -32.14 -20.90
N PRO A 476 28.68 -33.45 -20.87
CA PRO A 476 27.79 -34.02 -21.89
C PRO A 476 26.39 -33.40 -21.87
N ALA A 477 25.85 -33.11 -20.69
CA ALA A 477 24.53 -32.52 -20.54
C ALA A 477 24.50 -31.07 -21.06
N LEU A 478 25.52 -30.27 -20.74
CA LEU A 478 25.65 -28.90 -21.24
C LEU A 478 25.86 -28.88 -22.77
N GLN A 479 26.61 -29.83 -23.33
CA GLN A 479 26.77 -29.97 -24.77
C GLN A 479 25.45 -30.29 -25.48
N ALA A 480 24.60 -31.13 -24.88
CA ALA A 480 23.27 -31.43 -25.43
C ALA A 480 22.40 -30.17 -25.49
N LEU A 481 22.44 -29.30 -24.48
CA LEU A 481 21.70 -28.05 -24.44
C LEU A 481 22.09 -27.05 -25.54
N LEU A 482 23.31 -27.11 -26.07
CA LEU A 482 23.74 -26.27 -27.20
C LEU A 482 22.96 -26.57 -28.49
N THR A 483 22.42 -27.78 -28.61
CA THR A 483 21.74 -28.26 -29.82
C THR A 483 20.23 -28.09 -29.77
N GLN A 484 19.68 -27.61 -28.64
CA GLN A 484 18.24 -27.37 -28.49
C GLN A 484 17.85 -26.03 -29.12
N HIS A 485 16.89 -26.06 -30.04
CA HIS A 485 16.33 -24.86 -30.67
C HIS A 485 15.20 -24.29 -29.81
N GLU A 486 15.48 -23.27 -29.00
CA GLU A 486 14.49 -22.62 -28.13
C GLU A 486 14.38 -21.12 -28.37
N ARG A 487 13.20 -20.56 -28.06
CA ARG A 487 12.95 -19.12 -28.14
C ARG A 487 13.69 -18.38 -27.01
N PRO A 488 14.22 -17.16 -27.25
CA PRO A 488 14.86 -16.37 -26.22
C PRO A 488 13.91 -16.11 -25.04
N MET A 489 14.34 -16.39 -23.82
CA MET A 489 13.58 -16.07 -22.62
C MET A 489 13.85 -14.62 -22.21
N ARG A 490 12.81 -13.89 -21.80
CA ARG A 490 12.99 -12.57 -21.18
C ARG A 490 13.69 -12.78 -19.83
N ALA A 491 14.73 -12.00 -19.56
CA ALA A 491 15.40 -12.03 -18.27
C ALA A 491 14.38 -11.67 -17.17
N PHE A 492 14.20 -12.55 -16.18
CA PHE A 492 13.45 -12.22 -14.97
C PHE A 492 14.30 -11.29 -14.09
N ASP A 493 13.63 -10.31 -13.48
CA ASP A 493 14.21 -9.14 -12.82
C ASP A 493 15.19 -9.43 -11.66
N GLY A 494 16.19 -8.54 -11.57
CA GLY A 494 16.77 -8.07 -10.31
C GLY A 494 17.89 -8.91 -9.68
N GLU A 495 19.14 -8.73 -10.13
CA GLU A 495 20.29 -8.34 -9.26
C GLU A 495 21.69 -8.65 -9.82
N THR A 496 21.89 -9.30 -10.98
CA THR A 496 23.28 -9.72 -11.30
C THR A 496 23.84 -9.63 -12.71
N LEU A 497 23.20 -8.95 -13.67
CA LEU A 497 23.87 -8.70 -14.97
C LEU A 497 23.55 -7.30 -15.50
N GLY A 498 24.57 -6.44 -15.53
CA GLY A 498 24.50 -5.14 -16.17
C GLY A 498 24.22 -5.27 -17.67
N ALA A 499 23.24 -4.49 -18.13
CA ALA A 499 23.05 -3.99 -19.48
C ALA A 499 23.36 -4.93 -20.67
N SER A 500 22.33 -5.59 -21.21
CA SER A 500 21.85 -5.35 -22.59
C SER A 500 20.59 -6.19 -22.85
N GLY A 501 19.60 -5.61 -23.54
CA GLY A 501 18.31 -6.23 -23.84
C GLY A 501 18.34 -7.36 -24.88
N TYR A 502 19.35 -8.23 -24.86
CA TYR A 502 19.37 -9.46 -25.65
C TYR A 502 18.77 -10.59 -24.82
N GLY A 503 17.72 -11.24 -25.34
CA GLY A 503 17.10 -12.40 -24.69
C GLY A 503 18.13 -13.51 -24.45
N ILE A 504 18.26 -13.95 -23.20
CA ILE A 504 19.19 -15.02 -22.83
C ILE A 504 18.61 -16.34 -23.32
N THR A 505 19.40 -17.13 -24.05
CA THR A 505 19.03 -18.49 -24.46
C THR A 505 19.73 -19.51 -23.57
N ILE A 506 19.15 -20.72 -23.46
CA ILE A 506 19.78 -21.84 -22.76
C ILE A 506 21.14 -22.18 -23.37
N ALA A 507 21.25 -22.10 -24.70
CA ALA A 507 22.50 -22.34 -25.41
C ALA A 507 23.61 -21.36 -25.00
N ASN A 508 23.30 -20.07 -24.80
CA ASN A 508 24.27 -19.09 -24.32
C ASN A 508 24.77 -19.46 -22.91
N VAL A 509 23.84 -19.78 -21.99
CA VAL A 509 24.18 -20.17 -20.62
C VAL A 509 24.99 -21.47 -20.58
N ALA A 510 24.65 -22.44 -21.42
CA ALA A 510 25.38 -23.70 -21.53
C ALA A 510 26.79 -23.50 -22.10
N HIS A 511 26.96 -22.60 -23.07
CA HIS A 511 28.26 -22.22 -23.61
C HIS A 511 29.16 -21.58 -22.54
N ASP A 512 28.64 -20.61 -21.79
CA ASP A 512 29.35 -19.96 -20.68
C ASP A 512 29.73 -20.97 -19.59
N ALA A 513 28.80 -21.89 -19.25
CA ALA A 513 29.03 -22.95 -18.27
C ALA A 513 30.15 -23.91 -18.69
N LEU A 514 30.21 -24.31 -19.97
CA LEU A 514 31.28 -25.14 -20.51
C LEU A 514 32.64 -24.44 -20.44
N HIS A 515 32.69 -23.15 -20.83
CA HIS A 515 33.91 -22.34 -20.71
C HIS A 515 34.40 -22.23 -19.27
N ALA A 516 33.49 -22.02 -18.31
CA ALA A 516 33.83 -21.97 -16.89
C ALA A 516 34.42 -23.30 -16.37
N ILE A 517 33.84 -24.44 -16.78
CA ILE A 517 34.35 -25.77 -16.41
C ILE A 517 35.74 -26.02 -17.00
N GLU A 518 35.98 -25.65 -18.26
CA GLU A 518 37.28 -25.79 -18.90
C GLU A 518 38.35 -24.93 -18.23
N HIS A 519 38.03 -23.67 -17.92
CA HIS A 519 38.94 -22.77 -17.22
C HIS A 519 39.35 -23.32 -15.85
N ALA A 520 38.38 -23.70 -15.02
CA ALA A 520 38.62 -24.29 -13.71
C ALA A 520 39.36 -25.64 -13.77
N SER A 521 39.32 -26.34 -14.91
CA SER A 521 40.07 -27.58 -15.14
C SER A 521 41.52 -27.30 -15.55
N ARG A 522 41.79 -26.19 -16.25
CA ARG A 522 43.15 -25.75 -16.63
C ARG A 522 43.91 -25.17 -15.43
N GLU A 523 43.26 -24.36 -14.59
CA GLU A 523 43.86 -23.83 -13.35
C GLU A 523 44.33 -24.95 -12.42
N ARG A 524 43.48 -25.96 -12.18
CA ARG A 524 43.83 -27.14 -11.37
C ARG A 524 45.00 -27.96 -11.93
N ARG A 525 45.23 -27.96 -13.25
CA ARG A 525 46.38 -28.62 -13.88
C ARG A 525 47.65 -27.77 -13.82
N GLY A 526 47.52 -26.44 -13.81
CA GLY A 526 48.64 -25.50 -13.69
C GLY A 526 49.25 -25.49 -12.29
N GLU A 527 48.44 -25.53 -11.23
CA GLU A 527 48.90 -25.57 -9.83
C GLU A 527 49.59 -26.91 -9.47
N ALA A 528 49.17 -28.02 -10.09
CA ALA A 528 49.81 -29.32 -9.92
C ALA A 528 51.18 -29.44 -10.64
N GLY A 529 51.53 -28.50 -11.52
CA GLY A 529 52.78 -28.48 -12.27
C GLY A 529 53.88 -27.60 -11.66
N SER A 530 53.63 -26.94 -10.52
CA SER A 530 54.55 -26.01 -9.86
C SER A 530 54.88 -26.39 -8.41
N SER A 531 54.74 -27.66 -8.03
CA SER A 531 55.16 -28.20 -6.71
C SER A 531 56.49 -28.95 -6.80
#